data_AF-A0A7V9ND54-F1
#
_entry.id   AF-A0A7V9ND54-F1
#
_cell.length_a   1.000
_cell.length_b   1.000
_cell.length_c   1.000
_cell.angle_alpha   90.00
_cell.angle_beta   90.00
_cell.angle_gamma   90.00
#
_symmetry.space_group_name_H-M   'P 1'
#
loop_
_entity.id
_entity.type
_entity.pdbx_description
1 polymer ?
#
loop_
_entity_poly.entity_id
_entity_poly.type
_entity_poly.pdbx_seq_one_letter_code
_entity_poly.pdbx_strand_id
1 'polypeptide(L)'
;MAKAALKAGIGSPPSSVFDDGRALLRDAQLLDYPLVVKPVAGHPTRRAEGPRDVQKWADRDGPLLVQPWLQDEQRGIAGVIWNGELIASVHQRHLRLWPPDCGMTCAAETIARDFEMEKHLVRLLGSYNGIFQADFAGPYLLDLNARVYASLSLAVAAGVNLAALHCDLVTERDVEPQEARRGVRFRWLDADLRRLVVAWRRKEMTAPRALWEMLPRPGTVFATESLRDPGPSFARARHVFSDGRWRRSSGRARGAI
;
A
#
# COMPACT_ATOMS: atom_id res chain seq x y z
N MET A 1 -9.46 -1.19 14.88
CA MET A 1 -8.71 -2.19 14.10
C MET A 1 -7.80 -3.05 14.98
N ALA A 2 -6.74 -2.52 15.61
CA ALA A 2 -5.71 -3.33 16.30
C ALA A 2 -6.24 -4.34 17.33
N LYS A 3 -7.19 -3.94 18.19
CA LYS A 3 -7.83 -4.86 19.16
C LYS A 3 -8.59 -6.01 18.48
N ALA A 4 -9.28 -5.73 17.37
CA ALA A 4 -10.02 -6.74 16.60
C ALA A 4 -9.06 -7.68 15.86
N ALA A 5 -8.00 -7.13 15.25
CA ALA A 5 -6.94 -7.91 14.62
C ALA A 5 -6.30 -8.89 15.60
N LEU A 6 -5.97 -8.43 16.82
CA LEU A 6 -5.39 -9.28 17.85
C LEU A 6 -6.33 -10.42 18.27
N LYS A 7 -7.63 -10.15 18.45
CA LYS A 7 -8.64 -11.19 18.72
C LYS A 7 -8.75 -12.22 17.59
N ALA A 8 -8.49 -11.80 16.35
CA ALA A 8 -8.45 -12.68 15.19
C ALA A 8 -7.10 -13.42 15.00
N GLY A 9 -6.13 -13.22 15.90
CA GLY A 9 -4.80 -13.82 15.82
C GLY A 9 -3.81 -13.08 14.91
N ILE A 10 -4.08 -11.80 14.58
CA ILE A 10 -3.22 -10.96 13.74
C ILE A 10 -2.56 -9.89 14.61
N GLY A 11 -1.23 -9.82 14.57
CA GLY A 11 -0.47 -8.78 15.26
C GLY A 11 -0.73 -7.38 14.67
N SER A 12 -0.54 -6.35 15.47
CA SER A 12 -0.37 -4.97 15.01
C SER A 12 0.98 -4.47 15.48
N PRO A 13 1.66 -3.56 14.74
CA PRO A 13 2.93 -3.02 15.21
C PRO A 13 2.77 -2.39 16.59
N PRO A 14 3.76 -2.49 17.50
CA PRO A 14 3.77 -1.74 18.74
C PRO A 14 3.49 -0.26 18.44
N SER A 15 2.44 0.30 19.03
CA SER A 15 1.95 1.62 18.66
C SER A 15 1.71 2.48 19.88
N SER A 16 2.15 3.74 19.81
CA SER A 16 1.78 4.79 20.76
C SER A 16 0.88 5.80 20.06
N VAL A 17 -0.08 6.36 20.80
CA VAL A 17 -0.97 7.41 20.29
C VAL A 17 -0.71 8.68 21.07
N PHE A 18 -0.54 9.78 20.34
CA PHE A 18 -0.39 11.14 20.86
C PHE A 18 -1.61 11.95 20.44
N ASP A 19 -2.07 12.85 21.31
CA ASP A 19 -3.29 13.63 21.04
C ASP A 19 -3.16 14.57 19.84
N ASP A 20 -1.95 15.09 19.61
CA ASP A 20 -1.62 15.98 18.51
C ASP A 20 -0.11 16.02 18.21
N GLY A 21 0.27 16.83 17.23
CA GLY A 21 1.66 17.08 16.86
C GLY A 21 2.53 17.72 17.94
N ARG A 22 1.95 18.55 18.81
CA ARG A 22 2.68 19.22 19.90
C ARG A 22 3.01 18.24 21.01
N ALA A 23 2.09 17.33 21.33
CA ALA A 23 2.30 16.24 22.26
C ALA A 23 3.41 15.31 21.77
N LEU A 24 3.34 14.91 20.50
CA LEU A 24 4.40 14.11 19.89
C LEU A 24 5.77 14.80 19.94
N LEU A 25 5.82 16.12 19.75
CA LEU A 25 7.08 16.86 19.79
C LEU A 25 7.73 16.94 21.17
N ARG A 26 6.93 17.03 22.24
CA ARG A 26 7.47 17.05 23.61
C ARG A 26 8.27 15.79 23.90
N ASP A 27 7.82 14.66 23.38
CA ASP A 27 8.41 13.35 23.68
C ASP A 27 9.38 12.90 22.57
N ALA A 28 9.58 13.68 21.51
CA ALA A 28 10.35 13.27 20.33
C ALA A 28 11.79 12.81 20.65
N GLN A 29 12.43 13.39 21.67
CA GLN A 29 13.79 12.98 22.08
C GLN A 29 13.84 11.64 22.81
N LEU A 30 12.70 11.13 23.27
CA LEU A 30 12.56 9.90 24.05
C LEU A 30 12.12 8.70 23.19
N LEU A 31 11.86 8.92 21.89
CA LEU A 31 11.38 7.88 20.99
C LEU A 31 12.53 7.10 20.35
N ASP A 32 12.28 5.82 20.10
CA ASP A 32 13.19 4.96 19.34
C ASP A 32 12.98 5.13 17.83
N TYR A 33 14.06 5.47 17.13
CA TYR A 33 14.07 5.68 15.68
C TYR A 33 14.78 4.53 14.95
N PRO A 34 14.46 4.26 13.67
CA PRO A 34 13.44 4.94 12.86
C PRO A 34 12.01 4.54 13.19
N LEU A 35 11.08 5.49 12.99
CA LEU A 35 9.66 5.31 13.25
C LEU A 35 8.78 5.82 12.10
N VAL A 36 7.51 5.44 12.13
CA VAL A 36 6.46 5.92 11.26
C VAL A 36 5.47 6.73 12.07
N VAL A 37 5.13 7.92 11.57
CA VAL A 37 4.05 8.76 12.10
C VAL A 37 2.91 8.80 11.08
N LYS A 38 1.69 8.52 11.52
CA LYS A 38 0.47 8.71 10.73
C LYS A 38 -0.66 9.27 11.59
N PRO A 39 -1.53 10.14 11.06
CA PRO A 39 -2.81 10.44 11.70
C PRO A 39 -3.59 9.15 11.92
N VAL A 40 -4.34 9.08 13.02
CA VAL A 40 -5.29 7.97 13.25
C VAL A 40 -6.33 7.90 12.12
N ALA A 41 -6.67 9.05 11.54
CA ALA A 41 -7.53 9.14 10.37
C ALA A 41 -6.93 10.03 9.27
N GLY A 42 -6.92 9.51 8.05
CA GLY A 42 -6.48 10.24 6.86
C GLY A 42 -4.98 10.10 6.56
N HIS A 43 -4.41 11.17 5.98
CA HIS A 43 -3.07 11.21 5.42
C HIS A 43 -2.33 12.49 5.87
N PRO A 44 -0.99 12.58 5.73
CA PRO A 44 -0.06 11.59 5.16
C PRO A 44 0.45 10.56 6.18
N THR A 45 1.17 9.53 5.72
CA THR A 45 2.03 8.68 6.57
C THR A 45 3.48 9.02 6.25
N ARG A 46 4.35 9.15 7.25
CA ARG A 46 5.77 9.50 7.03
C ARG A 46 6.70 8.72 7.94
N ARG A 47 7.82 8.29 7.38
CA ARG A 47 8.99 7.82 8.14
C ARG A 47 9.73 9.03 8.75
N ALA A 48 10.23 8.85 9.96
CA ALA A 48 11.13 9.77 10.64
C ALA A 48 12.40 9.00 11.03
N GLU A 49 13.57 9.56 10.70
CA GLU A 49 14.88 9.00 11.08
C GLU A 49 15.38 9.55 12.41
N GLY A 50 14.75 10.62 12.92
CA GLY A 50 15.10 11.24 14.18
C GLY A 50 14.15 12.38 14.59
N PRO A 51 14.39 13.04 15.72
CA PRO A 51 13.50 14.08 16.27
C PRO A 51 13.25 15.26 15.33
N ARG A 52 14.22 15.59 14.48
CA ARG A 52 14.06 16.67 13.48
C ARG A 52 12.96 16.38 12.46
N ASP A 53 12.75 15.12 12.10
CA ASP A 53 11.68 14.75 11.17
C ASP A 53 10.29 14.86 11.81
N VAL A 54 10.20 14.74 13.13
CA VAL A 54 8.96 14.91 13.90
C VAL A 54 8.46 16.36 13.84
N GLN A 55 9.36 17.35 13.69
CA GLN A 55 8.98 18.77 13.57
C GLN A 55 8.00 19.05 12.43
N LYS A 56 7.97 18.22 11.39
CA LYS A 56 7.01 18.31 10.28
C LYS A 56 5.55 18.12 10.72
N TRP A 57 5.34 17.62 11.94
CA TRP A 57 4.04 17.38 12.53
C TRP A 57 3.63 18.43 13.56
N ALA A 58 4.46 19.45 13.84
CA ALA A 58 4.23 20.41 14.93
C ALA A 58 2.81 21.02 14.94
N ASP A 59 2.35 21.39 13.75
CA ASP A 59 1.08 22.08 13.54
C ASP A 59 -0.06 21.13 13.18
N ARG A 60 0.15 19.80 13.34
CA ARG A 60 -0.87 18.81 13.03
C ARG A 60 -1.80 18.65 14.22
N ASP A 61 -3.03 19.09 14.02
CA ASP A 61 -4.12 18.81 14.94
C ASP A 61 -4.61 17.37 14.83
N GLY A 62 -5.12 16.85 15.95
CA GLY A 62 -5.75 15.55 16.06
C GLY A 62 -4.76 14.40 16.23
N PRO A 63 -5.28 13.21 16.60
CA PRO A 63 -4.46 12.14 17.14
C PRO A 63 -3.50 11.56 16.09
N LEU A 64 -2.26 11.38 16.53
CA LEU A 64 -1.16 10.80 15.77
C LEU A 64 -0.79 9.45 16.36
N LEU A 65 -0.65 8.46 15.49
CA LEU A 65 -0.18 7.13 15.81
C LEU A 65 1.27 6.98 15.36
N VAL A 66 2.11 6.52 16.29
CA VAL A 66 3.55 6.29 16.12
C VAL A 66 3.83 4.81 16.22
N GLN A 67 4.60 4.28 15.26
CA GLN A 67 4.96 2.86 15.14
C GLN A 67 6.44 2.72 14.81
N PRO A 68 7.12 1.63 15.19
CA PRO A 68 8.46 1.36 14.72
C PRO A 68 8.47 1.21 13.20
N TRP A 69 9.54 1.63 12.56
CA TRP A 69 9.76 1.33 11.14
C TRP A 69 10.13 -0.15 10.99
N LEU A 70 9.24 -0.91 10.35
CA LEU A 70 9.46 -2.33 10.08
C LEU A 70 10.29 -2.51 8.81
N GLN A 71 11.32 -3.36 8.88
CA GLN A 71 12.19 -3.67 7.74
C GLN A 71 11.70 -4.87 6.92
N ASP A 72 10.66 -5.57 7.40
CA ASP A 72 10.08 -6.71 6.72
C ASP A 72 9.54 -6.37 5.32
N GLU A 73 9.52 -7.38 4.44
CA GLU A 73 8.86 -7.25 3.14
C GLU A 73 7.37 -6.91 3.34
N GLN A 74 6.90 -5.90 2.62
CA GLN A 74 5.48 -5.57 2.63
C GLN A 74 4.71 -6.46 1.66
N ARG A 75 3.58 -6.97 2.12
CA ARG A 75 2.67 -7.83 1.34
C ARG A 75 1.24 -7.37 1.50
N GLY A 76 0.42 -7.62 0.50
CA GLY A 76 -1.00 -7.36 0.51
C GLY A 76 -1.79 -8.64 0.28
N ILE A 77 -2.91 -8.79 0.97
CA ILE A 77 -3.91 -9.81 0.69
C ILE A 77 -5.20 -9.08 0.35
N ALA A 78 -5.65 -9.22 -0.88
CA ALA A 78 -6.96 -8.74 -1.30
C ALA A 78 -7.91 -9.91 -1.46
N GLY A 79 -9.21 -9.68 -1.28
CA GLY A 79 -10.20 -10.74 -1.42
C GLY A 79 -11.64 -10.24 -1.34
N VAL A 80 -12.57 -11.19 -1.39
CA VAL A 80 -13.99 -10.97 -1.10
C VAL A 80 -14.38 -11.85 0.07
N ILE A 81 -14.90 -11.24 1.14
CA ILE A 81 -15.61 -11.97 2.20
C ILE A 81 -17.10 -11.86 1.92
N TRP A 82 -17.82 -12.96 2.05
CA TRP A 82 -19.27 -13.00 1.91
C TRP A 82 -19.86 -14.05 2.84
N ASN A 83 -20.87 -13.68 3.62
CA ASN A 83 -21.57 -14.56 4.58
C ASN A 83 -20.62 -15.34 5.50
N GLY A 84 -19.53 -14.71 5.95
CA GLY A 84 -18.54 -15.33 6.83
C GLY A 84 -17.49 -16.19 6.13
N GLU A 85 -17.49 -16.27 4.80
CA GLU A 85 -16.57 -17.07 4.01
C GLU A 85 -15.65 -16.23 3.13
N LEU A 86 -14.43 -16.70 2.88
CA LEU A 86 -13.52 -16.10 1.91
C LEU A 86 -13.76 -16.71 0.53
N ILE A 87 -14.43 -15.95 -0.34
CA ILE A 87 -14.85 -16.41 -1.67
C ILE A 87 -13.65 -16.51 -2.63
N ALA A 88 -12.78 -15.51 -2.60
CA ALA A 88 -11.55 -15.50 -3.39
C ALA A 88 -10.50 -14.59 -2.74
N SER A 89 -9.23 -14.87 -3.01
CA SER A 89 -8.12 -14.06 -2.52
C SER A 89 -6.98 -13.96 -3.53
N VAL A 90 -6.24 -12.86 -3.45
CA VAL A 90 -5.04 -12.58 -4.22
C VAL A 90 -3.97 -12.08 -3.26
N HIS A 91 -2.88 -12.83 -3.17
CA HIS A 91 -1.73 -12.49 -2.35
C HIS A 91 -0.67 -11.84 -3.23
N GLN A 92 -0.10 -10.73 -2.77
CA GLN A 92 0.93 -9.98 -3.48
C GLN A 92 2.06 -9.56 -2.54
N ARG A 93 3.28 -9.50 -3.05
CA ARG A 93 4.38 -8.76 -2.42
C ARG A 93 4.54 -7.40 -3.07
N HIS A 94 4.84 -6.39 -2.28
CA HIS A 94 5.11 -5.04 -2.76
C HIS A 94 6.58 -4.94 -3.15
N LEU A 95 6.84 -4.80 -4.45
CA LEU A 95 8.20 -4.60 -4.95
C LEU A 95 8.65 -3.16 -4.69
N ARG A 96 7.74 -2.19 -4.88
CA ARG A 96 8.01 -0.76 -4.72
C ARG A 96 6.76 0.01 -4.32
N LEU A 97 6.99 1.09 -3.57
CA LEU A 97 5.98 2.03 -3.10
C LEU A 97 6.25 3.44 -3.63
N TRP A 98 5.18 4.23 -3.78
CA TRP A 98 5.27 5.65 -4.07
C TRP A 98 4.26 6.48 -3.26
N PRO A 99 4.70 7.54 -2.56
CA PRO A 99 6.11 7.94 -2.32
C PRO A 99 6.95 6.83 -1.65
N PRO A 100 8.29 6.93 -1.62
CA PRO A 100 9.13 5.95 -0.93
C PRO A 100 8.72 5.77 0.55
N ASP A 101 9.02 4.59 1.10
CA ASP A 101 8.80 4.17 2.48
C ASP A 101 7.33 4.01 2.92
N CYS A 102 6.52 5.06 2.81
CA CYS A 102 5.17 5.13 3.38
C CYS A 102 4.09 5.46 2.33
N GLY A 103 4.31 5.01 1.09
CA GLY A 103 3.42 5.27 -0.04
C GLY A 103 2.50 4.11 -0.40
N MET A 104 1.77 4.30 -1.50
CA MET A 104 0.94 3.25 -2.09
C MET A 104 1.80 2.33 -2.96
N THR A 105 1.37 1.09 -3.11
CA THR A 105 2.00 0.11 -4.00
C THR A 105 2.04 0.62 -5.42
N CYS A 106 3.26 0.81 -5.96
CA CYS A 106 3.46 1.20 -7.35
C CYS A 106 4.05 0.08 -8.20
N ALA A 107 4.64 -0.95 -7.58
CA ALA A 107 4.96 -2.20 -8.24
C ALA A 107 4.73 -3.38 -7.30
N ALA A 108 4.12 -4.45 -7.81
CA ALA A 108 3.82 -5.66 -7.04
C ALA A 108 3.90 -6.92 -7.91
N GLU A 109 3.95 -8.07 -7.24
CA GLU A 109 3.92 -9.39 -7.88
C GLU A 109 3.03 -10.34 -7.07
N THR A 110 2.20 -11.14 -7.74
CA THR A 110 1.40 -12.17 -7.05
C THR A 110 2.26 -13.31 -6.55
N ILE A 111 1.98 -13.74 -5.31
CA ILE A 111 2.72 -14.80 -4.61
C ILE A 111 1.79 -15.96 -4.23
N ALA A 112 2.36 -16.99 -3.60
CA ALA A 112 1.56 -18.11 -3.08
C ALA A 112 0.58 -17.62 -2.00
N ARG A 113 -0.54 -18.32 -1.87
CA ARG A 113 -1.52 -18.09 -0.80
C ARG A 113 -0.93 -18.48 0.54
N ASP A 114 -1.18 -17.63 1.53
CA ASP A 114 -0.96 -17.89 2.95
C ASP A 114 -2.30 -18.30 3.59
N PHE A 115 -2.60 -19.61 3.58
CA PHE A 115 -3.87 -20.15 4.05
C PHE A 115 -4.12 -19.92 5.54
N GLU A 116 -3.07 -19.85 6.36
CA GLU A 116 -3.22 -19.53 7.79
C GLU A 116 -3.63 -18.07 7.97
N MET A 117 -3.01 -17.14 7.23
CA MET A 117 -3.42 -15.75 7.25
C MET A 117 -4.85 -15.56 6.71
N GLU A 118 -5.27 -16.33 5.72
CA GLU A 118 -6.66 -16.32 5.23
C GLU A 118 -7.67 -16.68 6.34
N LYS A 119 -7.40 -17.71 7.14
CA LYS A 119 -8.24 -18.07 8.30
C LYS A 119 -8.33 -16.91 9.30
N HIS A 120 -7.22 -16.20 9.52
CA HIS A 120 -7.19 -15.04 10.42
C HIS A 120 -8.02 -13.88 9.87
N LEU A 121 -7.94 -13.64 8.56
CA LEU A 121 -8.74 -12.61 7.88
C LEU A 121 -10.23 -12.94 7.93
N VAL A 122 -10.62 -14.20 7.74
CA VAL A 122 -12.01 -14.65 7.92
C VAL A 122 -12.49 -14.37 9.35
N ARG A 123 -11.69 -14.68 10.37
CA ARG A 123 -12.04 -14.34 11.77
C ARG A 123 -12.17 -12.83 12.02
N LEU A 124 -11.36 -12.01 11.35
CA LEU A 124 -11.39 -10.55 11.48
C LEU A 124 -12.58 -9.93 10.75
N LEU A 125 -12.92 -10.46 9.57
CA LEU A 125 -13.84 -9.85 8.61
C LEU A 125 -15.13 -10.65 8.43
N GLY A 126 -15.39 -11.72 9.20
CA GLY A 126 -16.50 -12.63 8.94
C GLY A 126 -17.90 -11.99 8.98
N SER A 127 -18.06 -10.82 9.59
CA SER A 127 -19.31 -10.05 9.55
C SER A 127 -19.39 -9.04 8.39
N TYR A 128 -18.33 -8.89 7.61
CA TYR A 128 -18.23 -7.96 6.48
C TYR A 128 -18.55 -8.69 5.18
N ASN A 129 -19.32 -8.04 4.31
CA ASN A 129 -19.71 -8.55 3.01
C ASN A 129 -19.16 -7.61 1.95
N GLY A 130 -18.06 -8.00 1.29
CA GLY A 130 -17.49 -7.23 0.21
C GLY A 130 -15.99 -7.41 0.01
N ILE A 131 -15.47 -6.53 -0.84
CA ILE A 131 -14.05 -6.52 -1.22
C ILE A 131 -13.21 -5.90 -0.10
N PHE A 132 -12.04 -6.46 0.15
CA PHE A 132 -11.05 -5.90 1.05
C PHE A 132 -9.62 -5.99 0.49
N GLN A 133 -8.73 -5.17 1.02
CA GLN A 133 -7.27 -5.34 0.96
C GLN A 133 -6.68 -5.13 2.35
N ALA A 134 -5.90 -6.09 2.83
CA ALA A 134 -5.12 -6.02 4.06
C ALA A 134 -3.63 -5.96 3.72
N ASP A 135 -2.93 -4.95 4.24
CA ASP A 135 -1.49 -4.76 4.03
C ASP A 135 -0.71 -5.14 5.29
N PHE A 136 0.39 -5.86 5.10
CA PHE A 136 1.19 -6.44 6.17
C PHE A 136 2.67 -6.12 5.99
N ALA A 137 3.40 -6.09 7.11
CA ALA A 137 4.85 -6.23 7.16
C ALA A 137 5.19 -7.30 8.20
N GLY A 138 5.81 -8.40 7.75
CA GLY A 138 6.01 -9.58 8.59
C GLY A 138 4.66 -10.10 9.13
N PRO A 139 4.53 -10.32 10.47
CA PRO A 139 3.29 -10.79 11.09
C PRO A 139 2.28 -9.67 11.37
N TYR A 140 2.63 -8.41 11.09
CA TYR A 140 1.84 -7.25 11.53
C TYR A 140 0.93 -6.73 10.43
N LEU A 141 -0.34 -6.51 10.77
CA LEU A 141 -1.31 -5.79 9.94
C LEU A 141 -1.08 -4.28 10.05
N LEU A 142 -0.76 -3.65 8.92
CA LEU A 142 -0.48 -2.22 8.81
C LEU A 142 -1.74 -1.39 8.53
N ASP A 143 -2.56 -1.87 7.60
CA ASP A 143 -3.78 -1.23 7.14
C ASP A 143 -4.78 -2.27 6.62
N LEU A 144 -6.07 -1.95 6.75
CA LEU A 144 -7.18 -2.77 6.29
C LEU A 144 -8.19 -1.87 5.56
N ASN A 145 -8.21 -2.01 4.24
CA ASN A 145 -9.09 -1.28 3.34
C ASN A 145 -10.29 -2.16 2.99
N ALA A 146 -11.40 -2.01 3.69
CA ALA A 146 -12.68 -2.67 3.38
C ALA A 146 -13.40 -1.97 2.21
N ARG A 147 -12.77 -1.98 1.03
CA ARG A 147 -13.24 -1.31 -0.20
C ARG A 147 -12.46 -1.80 -1.42
N VAL A 148 -12.90 -1.37 -2.61
CA VAL A 148 -12.10 -1.44 -3.84
C VAL A 148 -10.80 -0.65 -3.67
N TYR A 149 -9.70 -1.25 -4.12
CA TYR A 149 -8.34 -0.77 -3.91
C TYR A 149 -7.60 -0.56 -5.24
N ALA A 150 -6.46 0.14 -5.16
CA ALA A 150 -5.80 0.70 -6.33
C ALA A 150 -5.16 -0.33 -7.28
N SER A 151 -4.71 -1.49 -6.77
CA SER A 151 -4.06 -2.53 -7.59
C SER A 151 -5.02 -3.65 -8.03
N LEU A 152 -6.32 -3.37 -8.15
CA LEU A 152 -7.32 -4.35 -8.58
C LEU A 152 -6.99 -4.99 -9.94
N SER A 153 -6.37 -4.25 -10.87
CA SER A 153 -5.96 -4.80 -12.17
C SER A 153 -4.99 -5.97 -12.05
N LEU A 154 -4.20 -6.05 -10.96
CA LEU A 154 -3.36 -7.21 -10.67
C LEU A 154 -4.20 -8.47 -10.40
N ALA A 155 -5.27 -8.34 -9.61
CA ALA A 155 -6.15 -9.46 -9.29
C ALA A 155 -6.82 -10.00 -10.55
N VAL A 156 -7.39 -9.11 -11.36
CA VAL A 156 -8.02 -9.47 -12.65
C VAL A 156 -7.01 -10.18 -13.55
N ALA A 157 -5.80 -9.62 -13.69
CA ALA A 157 -4.74 -10.22 -14.49
C ALA A 157 -4.25 -11.57 -13.94
N ALA A 158 -4.30 -11.77 -12.62
CA ALA A 158 -4.01 -13.04 -11.99
C ALA A 158 -5.10 -14.10 -12.25
N GLY A 159 -6.26 -13.71 -12.78
CA GLY A 159 -7.40 -14.60 -13.04
C GLY A 159 -8.51 -14.51 -12.00
N VAL A 160 -8.43 -13.54 -11.06
CA VAL A 160 -9.43 -13.34 -10.01
C VAL A 160 -10.06 -11.96 -10.15
N ASN A 161 -11.27 -11.89 -10.69
CA ASN A 161 -11.99 -10.63 -10.82
C ASN A 161 -12.85 -10.36 -9.57
N LEU A 162 -12.22 -9.84 -8.51
CA LEU A 162 -12.87 -9.57 -7.22
C LEU A 162 -14.10 -8.65 -7.34
N ALA A 163 -14.08 -7.69 -8.28
CA ALA A 163 -15.22 -6.80 -8.51
C ALA A 163 -16.40 -7.54 -9.14
N ALA A 164 -16.15 -8.36 -10.17
CA ALA A 164 -17.20 -9.18 -10.78
C ALA A 164 -17.78 -10.17 -9.78
N LEU A 165 -16.93 -10.88 -9.03
CA LEU A 165 -17.36 -11.79 -7.96
C LEU A 165 -18.28 -11.09 -6.94
N HIS A 166 -17.89 -9.89 -6.49
CA HIS A 166 -18.73 -9.13 -5.56
C HIS A 166 -20.07 -8.71 -6.19
N CYS A 167 -20.09 -8.29 -7.46
CA CYS A 167 -21.33 -7.97 -8.17
C CYS A 167 -22.24 -9.20 -8.32
N ASP A 168 -21.69 -10.35 -8.69
CA ASP A 168 -22.45 -11.59 -8.83
C ASP A 168 -23.05 -12.02 -7.49
N LEU A 169 -22.29 -11.95 -6.39
CA LEU A 169 -22.79 -12.21 -5.04
C LEU A 169 -23.92 -11.26 -4.60
N VAL A 170 -23.76 -9.96 -4.85
CA VAL A 170 -24.79 -8.95 -4.53
C VAL A 170 -26.05 -9.12 -5.37
N THR A 171 -25.93 -9.71 -6.56
CA THR A 171 -27.05 -10.00 -7.46
C THR A 171 -27.55 -11.44 -7.36
N GLU A 172 -27.15 -12.16 -6.31
CA GLU A 172 -27.58 -13.54 -6.00
C GLU A 172 -27.29 -14.53 -7.14
N ARG A 173 -26.19 -14.30 -7.86
CA ARG A 173 -25.68 -15.23 -8.87
C ARG A 173 -24.66 -16.18 -8.26
N ASP A 174 -24.62 -17.38 -8.81
CA ASP A 174 -23.59 -18.35 -8.48
C ASP A 174 -22.21 -17.83 -8.87
N VAL A 175 -21.25 -18.04 -7.98
CA VAL A 175 -19.85 -17.69 -8.20
C VAL A 175 -19.00 -18.95 -8.26
N GLU A 176 -18.21 -19.06 -9.32
CA GLU A 176 -17.23 -20.12 -9.44
C GLU A 176 -15.96 -19.77 -8.62
N PRO A 177 -15.33 -20.75 -7.95
CA PRO A 177 -14.05 -20.54 -7.29
C PRO A 177 -12.99 -20.04 -8.29
N GLN A 178 -12.31 -18.95 -7.93
CA GLN A 178 -11.24 -18.39 -8.76
C GLN A 178 -9.90 -18.48 -8.01
N GLU A 179 -8.87 -18.97 -8.71
CA GLU A 179 -7.51 -19.06 -8.18
C GLU A 179 -6.57 -18.08 -8.86
N ALA A 180 -5.86 -17.30 -8.05
CA ALA A 180 -4.89 -16.35 -8.55
C ALA A 180 -3.60 -17.05 -9.03
N ARG A 181 -3.25 -16.81 -10.29
CA ARG A 181 -1.95 -17.19 -10.84
C ARG A 181 -0.82 -16.42 -10.15
N ARG A 182 0.26 -17.12 -9.84
CA ARG A 182 1.49 -16.56 -9.26
C ARG A 182 2.36 -15.89 -10.32
N GLY A 183 3.18 -14.93 -9.91
CA GLY A 183 4.17 -14.29 -10.76
C GLY A 183 3.60 -13.24 -11.73
N VAL A 184 2.32 -12.92 -11.65
CA VAL A 184 1.74 -11.79 -12.40
C VAL A 184 2.22 -10.50 -11.75
N ARG A 185 2.59 -9.51 -12.58
CA ARG A 185 3.20 -8.28 -12.11
C ARG A 185 2.29 -7.09 -12.33
N PHE A 186 2.36 -6.12 -11.44
CA PHE A 186 1.63 -4.86 -11.52
C PHE A 186 2.60 -3.69 -11.52
N ARG A 187 2.28 -2.66 -12.31
CA ARG A 187 2.97 -1.36 -12.27
C ARG A 187 2.00 -0.20 -12.40
N TRP A 188 2.02 0.70 -11.42
CA TRP A 188 1.51 2.05 -11.58
C TRP A 188 2.61 2.91 -12.22
N LEU A 189 2.54 3.09 -13.54
CA LEU A 189 3.69 3.48 -14.36
C LEU A 189 4.31 4.81 -13.93
N ASP A 190 3.51 5.88 -13.78
CA ASP A 190 4.05 7.20 -13.44
C ASP A 190 4.69 7.25 -12.04
N ALA A 191 4.12 6.53 -11.07
CA ALA A 191 4.68 6.42 -9.72
C ALA A 191 5.94 5.56 -9.67
N ASP A 192 5.93 4.44 -10.39
CA ASP A 192 7.06 3.52 -10.42
C ASP A 192 8.29 4.17 -11.07
N LEU A 193 8.09 4.91 -12.18
CA LEU A 193 9.15 5.70 -12.81
C LEU A 193 9.74 6.72 -11.84
N ARG A 194 8.91 7.47 -11.11
CA ARG A 194 9.40 8.43 -10.12
C ARG A 194 10.15 7.76 -8.97
N ARG A 195 9.67 6.60 -8.50
CA ARG A 195 10.36 5.81 -7.47
C ARG A 195 11.76 5.41 -7.92
N LEU A 196 11.89 4.90 -9.15
CA LEU A 196 13.18 4.48 -9.70
C LEU A 196 14.14 5.68 -9.87
N VAL A 197 13.63 6.84 -10.32
CA VAL A 197 14.42 8.08 -10.42
C VAL A 197 14.89 8.56 -9.03
N VAL A 198 14.01 8.53 -8.02
CA VAL A 198 14.38 8.92 -6.65
C VAL A 198 15.42 7.98 -6.06
N ALA A 199 15.25 6.66 -6.23
CA ALA A 199 16.21 5.66 -5.74
C ALA A 199 17.60 5.85 -6.40
N TRP A 200 17.64 6.12 -7.70
CA TRP A 200 18.88 6.46 -8.39
C TRP A 200 19.54 7.73 -7.84
N ARG A 201 18.77 8.82 -7.69
CA ARG A 201 19.28 10.10 -7.16
C ARG A 201 19.78 10.01 -5.72
N ARG A 202 19.16 9.15 -4.90
CA ARG A 202 19.55 8.86 -3.52
C ARG A 202 20.70 7.86 -3.41
N LYS A 203 21.21 7.34 -4.53
CA LYS A 203 22.23 6.29 -4.59
C LYS A 203 21.82 4.99 -3.88
N GLU A 204 20.51 4.77 -3.70
CA GLU A 204 19.93 3.50 -3.23
C GLU A 204 20.01 2.43 -4.34
N MET A 205 20.13 2.87 -5.60
CA MET A 205 20.18 2.00 -6.76
C MET A 205 21.07 2.61 -7.87
N THR A 206 21.81 1.78 -8.59
CA THR A 206 22.63 2.22 -9.73
C THR A 206 21.77 2.54 -10.96
N ALA A 207 22.24 3.42 -11.86
CA ALA A 207 21.51 3.74 -13.09
C ALA A 207 21.24 2.50 -13.98
N PRO A 208 22.21 1.58 -14.20
CA PRO A 208 21.93 0.36 -14.95
C PRO A 208 20.85 -0.51 -14.29
N ARG A 209 20.84 -0.61 -12.96
CA ARG A 209 19.81 -1.36 -12.24
C ARG A 209 18.44 -0.69 -12.35
N ALA A 210 18.39 0.64 -12.25
CA ALA A 210 17.15 1.40 -12.44
C ALA A 210 16.55 1.16 -13.84
N LEU A 211 17.39 1.21 -14.88
CA LEU A 211 16.98 0.93 -16.25
C LEU A 211 16.48 -0.51 -16.42
N TRP A 212 17.18 -1.48 -15.81
CA TRP A 212 16.75 -2.88 -15.82
C TRP A 212 15.38 -3.08 -15.17
N GLU A 213 15.09 -2.40 -14.06
CA GLU A 213 13.78 -2.43 -13.41
C GLU A 213 12.69 -1.69 -14.21
N MET A 214 13.07 -0.78 -15.11
CA MET A 214 12.14 -0.13 -16.03
C MET A 214 11.70 -1.02 -17.19
N LEU A 215 12.53 -1.99 -17.60
CA LEU A 215 12.23 -2.85 -18.74
C LEU A 215 10.89 -3.58 -18.55
N PRO A 216 10.04 -3.63 -19.60
CA PRO A 216 8.78 -4.36 -19.54
C PRO A 216 9.07 -5.85 -19.28
N ARG A 217 8.39 -6.43 -18.29
CA ARG A 217 8.44 -7.88 -18.05
C ARG A 217 7.17 -8.53 -18.58
N PRO A 218 7.25 -9.72 -19.21
CA PRO A 218 6.07 -10.46 -19.63
C PRO A 218 5.07 -10.62 -18.47
N GLY A 219 3.78 -10.49 -18.77
CA GLY A 219 2.72 -10.60 -17.75
C GLY A 219 2.62 -9.42 -16.78
N THR A 220 3.25 -8.27 -17.10
CA THR A 220 3.04 -7.03 -16.33
C THR A 220 1.76 -6.33 -16.80
N VAL A 221 0.88 -6.04 -15.84
CA VAL A 221 -0.30 -5.19 -16.04
C VAL A 221 -0.12 -3.83 -15.40
N PHE A 222 -0.87 -2.86 -15.89
CA PHE A 222 -0.77 -1.47 -15.46
C PHE A 222 -2.01 -1.03 -14.69
N ALA A 223 -1.91 0.10 -13.99
CA ALA A 223 -3.02 0.62 -13.17
C ALA A 223 -4.16 1.14 -14.05
N THR A 224 -3.84 2.06 -14.95
CA THR A 224 -4.81 2.71 -15.85
C THR A 224 -4.33 2.74 -17.30
N GLU A 225 -3.06 2.40 -17.53
CA GLU A 225 -2.42 2.50 -18.82
C GLU A 225 -2.83 1.35 -19.74
N SER A 226 -3.38 1.69 -20.90
CA SER A 226 -3.86 0.73 -21.89
C SER A 226 -3.60 1.24 -23.30
N LEU A 227 -3.16 0.35 -24.20
CA LEU A 227 -3.03 0.66 -25.62
C LEU A 227 -4.39 0.64 -26.34
N ARG A 228 -5.37 -0.11 -25.82
CA ARG A 228 -6.72 -0.22 -26.40
C ARG A 228 -7.62 0.95 -26.00
N ASP A 229 -7.33 1.56 -24.85
CA ASP A 229 -7.99 2.77 -24.37
C ASP A 229 -6.93 3.73 -23.80
N PRO A 230 -6.28 4.53 -24.67
CA PRO A 230 -5.21 5.42 -24.24
C PRO A 230 -5.73 6.71 -23.56
N GLY A 231 -7.05 6.98 -23.61
CA GLY A 231 -7.66 8.20 -23.08
C GLY A 231 -7.30 8.47 -21.61
N PRO A 232 -7.51 7.51 -20.70
CA PRO A 232 -7.11 7.63 -19.29
C PRO A 232 -5.62 7.92 -19.10
N SER A 233 -4.75 7.31 -19.93
CA SER A 233 -3.30 7.52 -19.88
C SER A 233 -2.93 8.96 -20.21
N PHE A 234 -3.55 9.54 -21.24
CA PHE A 234 -3.33 10.93 -21.61
C PHE A 234 -3.86 11.91 -20.56
N ALA A 235 -5.05 11.66 -20.00
CA ALA A 235 -5.60 12.46 -18.91
C ALA A 235 -4.65 12.44 -17.69
N ARG A 236 -4.12 11.26 -17.36
CA ARG A 236 -3.13 11.09 -16.29
C ARG A 236 -1.84 11.85 -16.54
N ALA A 237 -1.29 11.75 -17.75
CA ALA A 237 -0.09 12.49 -18.14
C ALA A 237 -0.30 14.00 -18.00
N ARG A 238 -1.41 14.53 -18.56
CA ARG A 238 -1.76 15.95 -18.43
C ARG A 238 -1.82 16.40 -16.98
N HIS A 239 -2.49 15.63 -16.12
CA HIS A 239 -2.61 15.93 -14.68
C HIS A 239 -1.25 15.94 -13.95
N VAL A 240 -0.37 15.00 -14.30
CA VAL A 240 0.99 14.93 -13.76
C VAL A 240 1.82 16.16 -14.14
N PHE A 241 1.69 16.62 -15.39
CA PHE A 241 2.43 17.78 -15.91
C PHE A 241 1.82 19.13 -15.50
N SER A 242 0.49 19.23 -15.40
CA SER A 242 -0.23 20.46 -15.03
C SER A 242 -0.05 20.84 -13.56
N ASP A 243 -0.05 19.85 -12.66
CA ASP A 243 -0.10 20.13 -11.21
C ASP A 243 1.26 20.38 -10.58
N GLY A 244 2.35 20.42 -11.37
CA GLY A 244 3.71 20.63 -10.85
C GLY A 244 4.16 19.61 -9.81
N ARG A 245 3.43 18.50 -9.61
CA ARG A 245 3.73 17.48 -8.60
C ARG A 245 5.04 16.76 -8.86
N TRP A 246 5.52 16.75 -10.11
CA TRP A 246 6.89 16.35 -10.43
C TRP A 246 7.93 17.21 -9.71
N ARG A 247 7.74 18.54 -9.64
CA ARG A 247 8.66 19.48 -8.94
C ARG A 247 8.61 19.35 -7.42
N ARG A 248 7.43 19.10 -6.83
CA ARG A 248 7.30 18.91 -5.36
C ARG A 248 7.84 17.58 -4.87
N SER A 249 7.82 16.51 -5.68
CA SER A 249 8.35 15.18 -5.28
C SER A 249 9.85 14.98 -5.55
N SER A 250 10.50 15.90 -6.28
CA SER A 250 11.90 15.76 -6.70
C SER A 250 12.85 16.84 -6.15
N GLY A 251 12.38 17.71 -5.25
CA GLY A 251 13.23 18.73 -4.62
C GLY A 251 12.68 19.33 -3.32
N ARG A 252 13.33 19.01 -2.20
CA ARG A 252 13.96 19.97 -1.28
C ARG A 252 14.94 19.23 -0.35
N ALA A 253 16.06 18.82 -0.93
CA ALA A 253 17.35 18.84 -0.26
C ALA A 253 18.10 20.05 -0.83
N ARG A 254 17.79 21.24 -0.32
CA ARG A 254 18.66 22.42 -0.43
C ARG A 254 18.51 23.17 0.88
N GLY A 255 19.61 23.20 1.62
CA GLY A 255 19.74 24.03 2.81
C GLY A 255 19.59 25.51 2.46
N ALA A 256 19.07 26.22 3.46
CA ALA A 256 19.19 27.64 3.75
C ALA A 256 18.55 27.72 5.15
N ILE A 257 19.25 27.98 6.24
CA ILE A 257 20.54 28.62 6.49
C ILE A 257 21.28 27.79 7.55
#